data_AF-A0A395J1S1-F1
#
_entry.id   AF-A0A395J1S1-F1
#
_cell.length_a   1.000
_cell.length_b   1.000
_cell.length_c   1.000
_cell.angle_alpha   90.00
_cell.angle_beta   90.00
_cell.angle_gamma   90.00
#
_symmetry.space_group_name_H-M   'P 1'
#
loop_
_entity.id
_entity.type
_entity.pdbx_description
1 polymer ?
#
loop_
_entity_poly.entity_id
_entity_poly.type
_entity_poly.pdbx_seq_one_letter_code
_entity_poly.pdbx_strand_id
1 'polypeptide(L)'
;MREPFSEFFGMFILILFGDGVVAQVVLSSGEKGEYQSISWGWGIGVMLGVYASGVSGAHINPAVTFANCVYRKFPWRKFPIYMLAQVLGAMCASAVVYANYKSAIDVYEGGPDIRTVGLNTSSAGIFCTYPAPFMTKTGQFFSEFIASTILMFCIYSLQDNANLGAGNLTPLGLFFVIFGIGACFGWETGYAINLARDFGPRLMSYFLGYGNEVWSAGNYYFWVPMVAPFFGCLFGGWLYDVFIFTGESPINTPWMGLKRLISGHLTSNKVGSPV
;
A
#
# COMPACT_ATOMS: atom_id res chain seq x y z
N MET A 1 0.41 18.02 -12.99
CA MET A 1 1.53 17.06 -13.16
C MET A 1 2.40 16.86 -11.92
N ARG A 2 2.57 17.83 -11.00
CA ARG A 2 3.43 17.63 -9.81
C ARG A 2 2.96 16.53 -8.86
N GLU A 3 1.67 16.48 -8.51
CA GLU A 3 1.15 15.48 -7.56
C GLU A 3 1.30 14.03 -8.06
N PRO A 4 0.96 13.66 -9.31
CA PRO A 4 1.18 12.31 -9.80
C PRO A 4 2.65 11.88 -9.80
N PHE A 5 3.58 12.76 -10.16
CA PHE A 5 5.02 12.43 -10.04
C PHE A 5 5.45 12.28 -8.58
N SER A 6 4.88 13.06 -7.66
CA SER A 6 5.14 12.91 -6.23
C SER A 6 4.69 11.54 -5.72
N GLU A 7 3.49 11.07 -6.12
CA GLU A 7 3.01 9.72 -5.82
C GLU A 7 3.86 8.62 -6.46
N PHE A 8 4.29 8.81 -7.71
CA PHE A 8 5.18 7.89 -8.41
C PHE A 8 6.48 7.70 -7.64
N PHE A 9 7.17 8.79 -7.28
CA PHE A 9 8.46 8.70 -6.57
C PHE A 9 8.31 8.24 -5.13
N GLY A 10 7.22 8.62 -4.44
CA GLY A 10 6.93 8.09 -3.11
C GLY A 10 6.75 6.57 -3.12
N MET A 11 5.97 6.07 -4.07
CA MET A 11 5.77 4.62 -4.25
C MET A 11 7.05 3.92 -4.71
N PHE A 12 7.82 4.55 -5.59
CA PHE A 12 9.10 4.02 -6.06
C PHE A 12 10.08 3.82 -4.90
N ILE A 13 10.24 4.82 -4.03
CA ILE A 13 11.09 4.71 -2.83
C ILE A 13 10.56 3.63 -1.87
N LEU A 14 9.25 3.58 -1.62
CA LEU A 14 8.64 2.56 -0.78
C LEU A 14 9.03 1.15 -1.25
N ILE A 15 8.89 0.87 -2.55
CA ILE A 15 9.17 -0.45 -3.12
C ILE A 15 10.66 -0.76 -3.22
N LEU A 16 11.51 0.22 -3.49
CA LEU A 16 12.97 0.00 -3.46
C LEU A 16 13.43 -0.55 -2.10
N PHE A 17 12.93 0.02 -1.01
CA PHE A 17 13.27 -0.45 0.34
C PHE A 17 12.54 -1.75 0.70
N GLY A 18 11.24 -1.85 0.37
CA GLY A 18 10.41 -3.01 0.68
C GLY A 18 10.87 -4.28 -0.06
N ASP A 19 10.91 -4.26 -1.38
CA ASP A 19 11.35 -5.42 -2.17
C ASP A 19 12.86 -5.67 -1.96
N GLY A 20 13.66 -4.60 -1.82
CA GLY A 20 15.10 -4.71 -1.57
C GLY A 20 15.44 -5.47 -0.28
N VAL A 21 14.71 -5.21 0.82
CA VAL A 21 14.95 -5.94 2.07
C VAL A 21 14.50 -7.40 1.97
N VAL A 22 13.41 -7.68 1.25
CA VAL A 22 12.97 -9.07 1.02
C VAL A 22 13.99 -9.81 0.14
N ALA A 23 14.48 -9.17 -0.93
CA ALA A 23 15.52 -9.72 -1.79
C ALA A 23 16.77 -10.07 -1.00
N GLN A 24 17.24 -9.17 -0.14
CA GLN A 24 18.41 -9.41 0.69
C GLN A 24 18.21 -10.63 1.61
N VAL A 25 17.10 -10.71 2.34
CA VAL A 25 16.83 -11.80 3.28
C VAL A 25 16.67 -13.14 2.54
N VAL A 26 15.87 -13.17 1.47
CA VAL A 26 15.58 -14.39 0.71
C VAL A 26 16.83 -14.91 0.00
N LEU A 27 17.49 -14.05 -0.77
CA LEU A 27 18.60 -14.47 -1.64
C LEU A 27 19.89 -14.78 -0.86
N SER A 28 20.04 -14.21 0.35
CA SER A 28 21.13 -14.59 1.26
C SER A 28 20.79 -15.80 2.13
N SER A 29 19.64 -16.45 1.95
CA SER A 29 19.17 -17.54 2.80
C SER A 29 19.22 -17.20 4.30
N GLY A 30 18.83 -15.98 4.67
CA GLY A 30 18.85 -15.48 6.05
C GLY A 30 20.19 -14.97 6.58
N GLU A 31 21.30 -15.07 5.84
CA GLU A 31 22.61 -14.58 6.31
C GLU A 31 22.66 -13.05 6.51
N LYS A 32 21.94 -12.28 5.68
CA LYS A 32 21.91 -10.81 5.70
C LYS A 32 20.57 -10.23 6.20
N GLY A 33 19.87 -10.97 7.06
CA GLY A 33 18.71 -10.48 7.78
C GLY A 33 17.63 -11.55 8.00
N GLU A 34 16.61 -11.17 8.76
CA GLU A 34 15.48 -12.03 9.11
C GLU A 34 14.15 -11.31 8.88
N TYR A 35 13.03 -11.93 9.27
CA TYR A 35 11.70 -11.34 9.14
C TYR A 35 11.56 -9.97 9.82
N GLN A 36 12.26 -9.74 10.93
CA GLN A 36 12.31 -8.43 11.58
C GLN A 36 13.00 -7.39 10.69
N SER A 37 14.08 -7.75 9.98
CA SER A 37 14.73 -6.86 9.01
C SER A 37 13.74 -6.46 7.91
N ILE A 38 12.91 -7.39 7.44
CA ILE A 38 11.85 -7.10 6.46
C ILE A 38 10.89 -6.03 7.01
N SER A 39 10.40 -6.23 8.24
CA SER A 39 9.47 -5.27 8.89
C SER A 39 10.09 -3.87 9.03
N TRP A 40 11.38 -3.78 9.38
CA TRP A 40 12.13 -2.51 9.41
C TRP A 40 12.23 -1.87 8.03
N GLY A 41 12.60 -2.64 7.00
CA GLY A 41 12.77 -2.12 5.65
C GLY A 41 11.48 -1.56 5.06
N TRP A 42 10.33 -2.24 5.25
CA TRP A 42 9.03 -1.72 4.83
C TRP A 42 8.64 -0.45 5.58
N GLY A 43 8.87 -0.39 6.89
CA GLY A 43 8.64 0.83 7.68
C GLY A 43 9.47 2.01 7.17
N ILE A 44 10.76 1.80 6.92
CA ILE A 44 11.68 2.84 6.40
C ILE A 44 11.22 3.29 5.00
N GLY A 45 10.86 2.33 4.14
CA GLY A 45 10.34 2.59 2.81
C GLY A 45 9.11 3.50 2.83
N VAL A 46 8.15 3.23 3.72
CA VAL A 46 6.98 4.10 3.88
C VAL A 46 7.35 5.49 4.37
N MET A 47 8.19 5.59 5.40
CA MET A 47 8.61 6.91 5.92
C MET A 47 9.29 7.77 4.86
N LEU A 48 10.27 7.22 4.15
CA LEU A 48 10.99 7.94 3.10
C LEU A 48 10.10 8.20 1.88
N GLY A 49 9.22 7.26 1.54
CA GLY A 49 8.21 7.43 0.51
C GLY A 49 7.27 8.60 0.82
N VAL A 50 6.84 8.73 2.07
CA VAL A 50 6.01 9.86 2.54
C VAL A 50 6.77 11.18 2.41
N TYR A 51 8.04 11.24 2.82
CA TYR A 51 8.86 12.43 2.62
C TYR A 51 9.00 12.81 1.14
N ALA A 52 9.21 11.83 0.25
CA ALA A 52 9.32 12.04 -1.19
C ALA A 52 8.00 12.43 -1.88
N SER A 53 6.85 12.11 -1.25
CA SER A 53 5.52 12.35 -1.79
C SER A 53 4.74 13.48 -1.11
N GLY A 54 5.40 14.32 -0.31
CA GLY A 54 4.73 15.37 0.46
C GLY A 54 3.89 16.35 -0.39
N VAL A 55 4.25 16.58 -1.65
CA VAL A 55 3.52 17.51 -2.55
C VAL A 55 2.12 16.98 -2.90
N SER A 56 1.91 15.65 -2.95
CA SER A 56 0.62 15.04 -3.29
C SER A 56 -0.27 14.77 -2.08
N GLY A 57 0.23 14.98 -0.85
CA GLY A 57 -0.38 14.48 0.38
C GLY A 57 0.07 13.07 0.77
N ALA A 58 1.05 12.50 0.05
CA ALA A 58 1.71 11.24 0.38
C ALA A 58 0.76 10.05 0.61
N HIS A 59 -0.18 9.82 -0.31
CA HIS A 59 -1.08 8.68 -0.17
C HIS A 59 -0.35 7.36 -0.39
N ILE A 60 0.44 7.28 -1.47
CA ILE A 60 1.28 6.15 -1.90
C ILE A 60 0.59 4.77 -1.80
N ASN A 61 -0.73 4.76 -1.83
CA ASN A 61 -1.60 3.61 -1.65
C ASN A 61 -2.99 3.93 -2.24
N PRO A 62 -3.47 3.15 -3.22
CA PRO A 62 -4.80 3.34 -3.80
C PRO A 62 -5.93 3.24 -2.78
N ALA A 63 -5.85 2.32 -1.81
CA ALA A 63 -6.89 2.15 -0.79
C ALA A 63 -6.98 3.36 0.16
N VAL A 64 -5.83 3.92 0.55
CA VAL A 64 -5.76 5.18 1.34
C VAL A 64 -6.32 6.36 0.54
N THR A 65 -5.96 6.45 -0.75
CA THR A 65 -6.49 7.49 -1.65
C THR A 65 -8.01 7.41 -1.75
N PHE A 66 -8.55 6.20 -1.88
CA PHE A 66 -9.98 5.95 -1.94
C PHE A 66 -10.68 6.32 -0.63
N ALA A 67 -10.14 5.93 0.52
CA ALA A 67 -10.68 6.31 1.83
C ALA A 67 -10.71 7.84 1.99
N ASN A 68 -9.66 8.55 1.55
CA ASN A 68 -9.63 10.01 1.55
C ASN A 68 -10.65 10.65 0.60
N CYS A 69 -10.98 10.01 -0.54
CA CYS A 69 -12.08 10.44 -1.39
C CYS A 69 -13.43 10.38 -0.66
N VAL A 70 -13.64 9.35 0.16
CA VAL A 70 -14.87 9.16 0.93
C VAL A 70 -14.92 10.13 2.12
N TYR A 71 -13.91 10.10 2.99
CA TYR A 71 -14.00 10.76 4.31
C TYR A 71 -13.38 12.16 4.38
N ARG A 72 -12.40 12.48 3.53
CA ARG A 72 -11.60 13.72 3.62
C ARG A 72 -11.76 14.65 2.42
N LYS A 73 -12.83 14.47 1.63
CA LYS A 73 -13.17 15.28 0.45
C LYS A 73 -12.06 15.32 -0.61
N PHE A 74 -11.21 14.29 -0.67
CA PHE A 74 -10.19 14.21 -1.71
C PHE A 74 -10.87 14.08 -3.09
N PRO A 75 -10.50 14.89 -4.10
CA PRO A 75 -11.26 14.92 -5.36
C PRO A 75 -11.26 13.57 -6.09
N TRP A 76 -12.44 12.98 -6.31
CA TRP A 76 -12.61 11.71 -7.02
C TRP A 76 -11.96 11.66 -8.41
N ARG A 77 -11.89 12.80 -9.11
CA ARG A 77 -11.21 12.88 -10.43
C ARG A 77 -9.70 12.62 -10.35
N LYS A 78 -9.07 12.81 -9.19
CA LYS A 78 -7.64 12.56 -8.98
C LYS A 78 -7.33 11.09 -8.67
N PHE A 79 -8.28 10.34 -8.13
CA PHE A 79 -8.11 8.94 -7.74
C PHE A 79 -7.48 8.06 -8.85
N PRO A 80 -8.01 7.99 -10.09
CA PRO A 80 -7.43 7.13 -11.12
C PRO A 80 -6.00 7.56 -11.52
N ILE A 81 -5.70 8.86 -11.46
CA ILE A 81 -4.37 9.39 -11.81
C ILE A 81 -3.35 9.02 -10.72
N TYR A 82 -3.75 9.13 -9.44
CA TYR A 82 -2.92 8.72 -8.30
C TYR A 82 -2.65 7.21 -8.35
N MET A 83 -3.69 6.40 -8.54
CA MET A 83 -3.56 4.94 -8.64
C MET A 83 -2.62 4.53 -9.77
N LEU A 84 -2.76 5.13 -10.96
CA LEU A 84 -1.86 4.85 -12.08
C LEU A 84 -0.41 5.23 -11.76
N ALA A 85 -0.18 6.42 -11.18
CA ALA A 85 1.16 6.86 -10.83
C ALA A 85 1.82 5.95 -9.78
N GLN A 86 1.07 5.53 -8.76
CA GLN A 86 1.53 4.61 -7.73
C GLN A 86 1.90 3.25 -8.36
N VAL A 87 1.01 2.66 -9.17
CA VAL A 87 1.28 1.36 -9.84
C VAL A 87 2.53 1.44 -10.71
N LEU A 88 2.69 2.51 -11.51
CA LEU A 88 3.88 2.70 -12.34
C LEU A 88 5.15 2.89 -11.51
N GLY A 89 5.08 3.62 -10.40
CA GLY A 89 6.20 3.79 -9.48
C GLY A 89 6.67 2.45 -8.89
N ALA A 90 5.71 1.61 -8.49
CA ALA A 90 5.96 0.28 -7.96
C ALA A 90 6.54 -0.69 -9.02
N MET A 91 6.02 -0.65 -10.26
CA MET A 91 6.57 -1.41 -11.38
C MET A 91 8.02 -1.01 -11.67
N CYS A 92 8.32 0.29 -11.74
CA CYS A 92 9.68 0.75 -12.02
C CYS A 92 10.66 0.38 -10.90
N ALA A 93 10.24 0.51 -9.63
CA ALA A 93 11.09 0.15 -8.50
C ALA A 93 11.38 -1.35 -8.43
N SER A 94 10.37 -2.21 -8.63
CA SER A 94 10.57 -3.67 -8.67
C SER A 94 11.50 -4.10 -9.81
N ALA A 95 11.43 -3.46 -10.98
CA ALA A 95 12.40 -3.69 -12.06
C ALA A 95 13.83 -3.30 -11.67
N VAL A 96 14.00 -2.19 -10.93
CA VAL A 96 15.32 -1.77 -10.42
C VAL A 96 15.85 -2.76 -9.38
N VAL A 97 15.00 -3.24 -8.47
CA VAL A 97 15.39 -4.28 -7.49
C VAL A 97 15.77 -5.58 -8.20
N TYR A 98 14.99 -6.02 -9.19
CA TYR A 98 15.32 -7.19 -10.00
C TYR A 98 16.67 -7.01 -10.70
N ALA A 99 16.91 -5.87 -11.36
CA ALA A 99 18.17 -5.61 -12.05
C ALA A 99 19.35 -5.62 -11.08
N ASN A 100 19.19 -5.06 -9.88
CA ASN A 100 20.22 -5.05 -8.84
C ASN A 100 20.54 -6.46 -8.32
N TYR A 101 19.52 -7.31 -8.15
CA TYR A 101 19.67 -8.66 -7.58
C TYR A 101 19.73 -9.78 -8.62
N LYS A 102 19.77 -9.47 -9.92
CA LYS A 102 19.67 -10.47 -11.00
C LYS A 102 20.65 -11.63 -10.82
N SER A 103 21.92 -11.35 -10.57
CA SER A 103 22.95 -12.39 -10.39
C SER A 103 22.66 -13.28 -9.18
N ALA A 104 22.14 -12.71 -8.08
CA ALA A 104 21.78 -13.48 -6.90
C ALA A 104 20.51 -14.32 -7.14
N ILE A 105 19.52 -13.80 -7.87
CA ILE A 105 18.34 -14.54 -8.32
C ILE A 105 18.75 -15.71 -9.22
N ASP A 106 19.65 -15.48 -10.18
CA ASP A 106 20.16 -16.52 -11.08
C ASP A 106 20.78 -17.68 -10.29
N VAL A 107 21.58 -17.37 -9.27
CA VAL A 107 22.19 -18.39 -8.39
C VAL A 107 21.12 -19.09 -7.54
N TYR A 108 20.21 -18.33 -6.93
CA TYR A 108 19.19 -18.83 -6.02
C TYR A 108 18.17 -19.75 -6.71
N GLU A 109 17.74 -19.40 -7.93
CA GLU A 109 16.80 -20.18 -8.72
C GLU A 109 17.47 -21.26 -9.59
N GLY A 110 18.81 -21.31 -9.61
CA GLY A 110 19.58 -22.36 -10.28
C GLY A 110 19.87 -22.12 -11.77
N GLY A 111 19.69 -20.89 -12.27
CA GLY A 111 20.08 -20.50 -13.62
C GLY A 111 19.61 -19.12 -14.08
N PRO A 112 20.22 -18.57 -15.15
CA PRO A 112 19.96 -17.21 -15.63
C PRO A 112 18.53 -16.94 -16.15
N ASP A 113 17.83 -17.99 -16.57
CA ASP A 113 16.50 -17.92 -17.20
C ASP A 113 15.42 -18.68 -16.40
N ILE A 114 15.69 -18.98 -15.13
CA ILE A 114 14.77 -19.71 -14.25
C ILE A 114 14.09 -18.70 -13.32
N ARG A 115 12.79 -18.49 -13.51
CA ARG A 115 11.95 -17.61 -12.69
C ARG A 115 10.72 -18.38 -12.23
N THR A 116 10.66 -18.74 -10.96
CA THR A 116 9.66 -19.69 -10.46
C THR A 116 8.75 -19.07 -9.42
N VAL A 117 7.55 -19.64 -9.29
CA VAL A 117 6.55 -19.25 -8.29
C VAL A 117 6.15 -20.49 -7.50
N GLY A 118 6.26 -20.44 -6.18
CA GLY A 118 5.76 -21.47 -5.27
C GLY A 118 6.67 -22.68 -5.06
N LEU A 119 7.84 -22.75 -5.69
CA LEU A 119 8.89 -23.71 -5.37
C LEU A 119 9.72 -23.27 -4.15
N ASN A 120 10.47 -24.18 -3.53
CA ASN A 120 11.35 -23.84 -2.40
C ASN A 120 12.45 -22.82 -2.78
N THR A 121 12.84 -22.78 -4.05
CA THR A 121 13.80 -21.82 -4.61
C THR A 121 13.12 -20.64 -5.28
N SER A 122 11.80 -20.47 -5.13
CA SER A 122 11.06 -19.39 -5.77
C SER A 122 11.47 -18.02 -5.25
N SER A 123 11.93 -17.15 -6.14
CA SER A 123 12.26 -15.76 -5.80
C SER A 123 11.08 -14.79 -5.99
N ALA A 124 9.93 -15.25 -6.50
CA ALA A 124 8.77 -14.38 -6.80
C ALA A 124 8.21 -13.61 -5.58
N GLY A 125 8.37 -14.16 -4.37
CA GLY A 125 7.93 -13.54 -3.12
C GLY A 125 8.69 -12.27 -2.74
N ILE A 126 9.79 -11.96 -3.45
CA ILE A 126 10.50 -10.69 -3.33
C ILE A 126 9.63 -9.52 -3.77
N PHE A 127 8.86 -9.71 -4.85
CA PHE A 127 8.18 -8.63 -5.55
C PHE A 127 6.73 -8.46 -5.08
N CYS A 128 6.00 -9.56 -4.95
CA CYS A 128 4.57 -9.53 -4.61
C CYS A 128 4.25 -10.59 -3.56
N THR A 129 3.12 -10.42 -2.86
CA THR A 129 2.79 -11.30 -1.75
C THR A 129 2.14 -12.58 -2.23
N TYR A 130 2.41 -13.65 -1.48
CA TYR A 130 1.74 -14.94 -1.61
C TYR A 130 1.34 -15.40 -0.21
N PRO A 131 0.17 -16.03 -0.04
CA PRO A 131 -0.34 -16.38 1.27
C PRO A 131 0.39 -17.61 1.81
N ALA A 132 0.46 -17.73 3.13
CA ALA A 132 0.99 -18.93 3.76
C ALA A 132 0.16 -20.18 3.35
N PRO A 133 0.78 -21.37 3.22
CA PRO A 133 0.11 -22.56 2.68
C PRO A 133 -1.15 -23.00 3.44
N PHE A 134 -1.23 -22.69 4.73
CA PHE A 134 -2.38 -23.06 5.59
C PHE A 134 -3.58 -22.11 5.46
N MET A 135 -3.44 -21.00 4.74
CA MET A 135 -4.47 -19.95 4.70
C MET A 135 -5.64 -20.30 3.80
N THR A 136 -6.85 -20.32 4.37
CA THR A 136 -8.10 -20.36 3.60
C THR A 136 -8.33 -19.02 2.89
N LYS A 137 -9.16 -19.02 1.83
CA LYS A 137 -9.51 -17.76 1.14
C LYS A 137 -10.15 -16.71 2.03
N THR A 138 -11.04 -17.15 2.92
CA THR A 138 -11.66 -16.26 3.92
C THR A 138 -10.61 -15.67 4.86
N GLY A 139 -9.67 -16.50 5.34
CA GLY A 139 -8.56 -16.04 6.17
C GLY A 139 -7.66 -15.04 5.44
N GLN A 140 -7.32 -15.29 4.17
CA GLN A 140 -6.51 -14.37 3.35
C GLN A 140 -7.15 -12.99 3.26
N PHE A 141 -8.46 -12.93 2.97
CA PHE A 141 -9.19 -11.67 2.91
C PHE A 141 -9.25 -10.98 4.28
N PHE A 142 -9.53 -11.73 5.34
CA PHE A 142 -9.65 -11.17 6.70
C PHE A 142 -8.34 -10.60 7.22
N SER A 143 -7.22 -11.28 6.94
CA SER A 143 -5.86 -10.85 7.27
C SER A 143 -5.53 -9.48 6.65
N GLU A 144 -5.72 -9.35 5.33
CA GLU A 144 -5.52 -8.08 4.60
C GLU A 144 -6.50 -6.98 5.05
N PHE A 145 -7.75 -7.36 5.35
CA PHE A 145 -8.77 -6.44 5.85
C PHE A 145 -8.37 -5.85 7.21
N ILE A 146 -7.95 -6.66 8.19
CA ILE A 146 -7.55 -6.18 9.52
C ILE A 146 -6.33 -5.28 9.41
N ALA A 147 -5.28 -5.72 8.73
CA ALA A 147 -4.05 -4.96 8.60
C ALA A 147 -4.30 -3.58 7.94
N SER A 148 -5.15 -3.54 6.90
CA SER A 148 -5.54 -2.30 6.23
C SER A 148 -6.47 -1.42 7.07
N THR A 149 -7.30 -2.02 7.93
CA THR A 149 -8.12 -1.30 8.93
C THR A 149 -7.24 -0.58 9.93
N ILE A 150 -6.25 -1.28 10.49
CA ILE A 150 -5.27 -0.71 11.44
C ILE A 150 -4.49 0.41 10.76
N LEU A 151 -4.00 0.18 9.55
CA LEU A 151 -3.28 1.18 8.76
C LEU A 151 -4.08 2.48 8.66
N MET A 152 -5.32 2.41 8.17
CA MET A 152 -6.10 3.62 7.91
C MET A 152 -6.53 4.32 9.20
N PHE A 153 -6.92 3.56 10.23
CA PHE A 153 -7.25 4.11 11.53
C PHE A 153 -6.06 4.90 12.11
N CYS A 154 -4.85 4.34 12.05
CA CYS A 154 -3.65 5.00 12.52
C CYS A 154 -3.25 6.20 11.65
N ILE A 155 -3.41 6.14 10.32
CA ILE A 155 -3.18 7.29 9.43
C ILE A 155 -4.04 8.48 9.88
N TYR A 156 -5.34 8.27 10.11
CA TYR A 156 -6.22 9.34 10.57
C TYR A 156 -5.88 9.81 11.98
N SER A 157 -5.57 8.91 12.90
CA SER A 157 -5.12 9.28 14.25
C SER A 157 -3.88 10.15 14.26
N LEU A 158 -2.90 9.85 13.40
CA LEU A 158 -1.64 10.61 13.28
C LEU A 158 -1.83 11.97 12.58
N GLN A 159 -2.81 12.08 11.69
CA GLN A 159 -3.06 13.31 10.93
C GLN A 159 -4.05 14.28 11.61
N ASP A 160 -4.79 13.82 12.61
CA ASP A 160 -5.80 14.64 13.29
C ASP A 160 -5.18 15.50 14.41
N ASN A 161 -5.07 16.80 14.16
CA ASN A 161 -4.59 17.79 15.13
C ASN A 161 -5.62 18.13 16.22
N ALA A 162 -6.89 17.73 16.09
CA ALA A 162 -7.88 17.84 17.16
C ALA A 162 -7.79 16.67 18.16
N ASN A 163 -7.11 15.59 17.78
CA ASN A 163 -6.59 14.56 18.67
C ASN A 163 -5.15 14.94 19.11
N LEU A 164 -4.32 13.97 19.50
CA LEU A 164 -2.90 14.20 19.76
C LEU A 164 -2.16 14.66 18.49
N GLY A 165 -2.38 13.99 17.35
CA GLY A 165 -1.69 14.24 16.09
C GLY A 165 -0.17 14.05 16.16
N ALA A 166 0.47 13.73 15.04
CA ALA A 166 1.93 13.61 14.98
C ALA A 166 2.61 14.85 14.35
N GLY A 167 1.84 15.73 13.68
CA GLY A 167 2.37 16.91 13.02
C GLY A 167 3.54 16.57 12.08
N ASN A 168 4.67 17.23 12.26
CA ASN A 168 5.89 16.98 11.46
C ASN A 168 6.50 15.58 11.68
N LEU A 169 6.13 14.88 12.76
CA LEU A 169 6.57 13.50 13.03
C LEU A 169 5.67 12.45 12.38
N THR A 170 4.64 12.86 11.60
CA THR A 170 3.75 11.92 10.90
C THR A 170 4.52 10.85 10.10
N PRO A 171 5.58 11.16 9.33
CA PRO A 171 6.33 10.13 8.61
C PRO A 171 6.99 9.10 9.54
N LEU A 172 7.50 9.53 10.71
CA LEU A 172 8.06 8.63 11.72
C LEU A 172 6.96 7.82 12.45
N GLY A 173 5.77 8.39 12.64
CA GLY A 173 4.61 7.65 13.12
C GLY A 173 4.23 6.53 12.15
N LEU A 174 4.18 6.83 10.85
CA LEU A 174 3.87 5.86 9.80
C LEU A 174 4.95 4.77 9.67
N PHE A 175 6.22 5.09 9.91
CA PHE A 175 7.29 4.10 10.07
C PHE A 175 6.88 3.02 11.10
N PHE A 176 6.51 3.43 12.31
CA PHE A 176 6.17 2.50 13.40
C PHE A 176 4.85 1.76 13.15
N VAL A 177 3.87 2.39 12.49
CA VAL A 177 2.63 1.72 12.09
C VAL A 177 2.93 0.54 11.16
N ILE A 178 3.73 0.77 10.12
CA ILE A 178 4.05 -0.26 9.12
C ILE A 178 4.96 -1.33 9.71
N PHE A 179 5.97 -0.93 10.50
CA PHE A 179 6.79 -1.87 11.26
C PHE A 179 5.93 -2.77 12.15
N GLY A 180 4.99 -2.19 12.91
CA GLY A 180 4.09 -2.94 13.79
C GLY A 180 3.15 -3.87 13.02
N ILE A 181 2.58 -3.43 11.90
CA ILE A 181 1.74 -4.28 11.04
C ILE A 181 2.56 -5.45 10.49
N GLY A 182 3.77 -5.21 9.99
CA GLY A 182 4.66 -6.28 9.51
C GLY A 182 5.02 -7.26 10.62
N ALA A 183 5.42 -6.76 11.78
CA ALA A 183 5.84 -7.59 12.92
C ALA A 183 4.69 -8.42 13.51
N CYS A 184 3.46 -7.90 13.53
CA CYS A 184 2.34 -8.52 14.23
C CYS A 184 1.33 -9.24 13.32
N PHE A 185 1.15 -8.79 12.08
CA PHE A 185 0.09 -9.26 11.18
C PHE A 185 0.61 -9.76 9.83
N GLY A 186 1.92 -9.88 9.67
CA GLY A 186 2.49 -10.11 8.34
C GLY A 186 2.75 -11.55 7.92
N TRP A 187 2.76 -12.52 8.84
CA TRP A 187 3.09 -13.92 8.50
C TRP A 187 2.10 -14.57 7.53
N GLU A 188 0.81 -14.31 7.71
CA GLU A 188 -0.25 -15.01 6.98
C GLU A 188 -0.31 -14.65 5.50
N THR A 189 -0.14 -13.38 5.17
CA THR A 189 -0.38 -12.82 3.83
C THR A 189 0.70 -11.87 3.33
N GLY A 190 1.71 -11.57 4.15
CA GLY A 190 2.76 -10.61 3.78
C GLY A 190 2.32 -9.15 3.84
N TYR A 191 1.18 -8.86 4.51
CA TYR A 191 0.67 -7.50 4.79
C TYR A 191 0.73 -6.60 3.56
N ALA A 192 0.14 -7.03 2.44
CA ALA A 192 0.19 -6.26 1.21
C ALA A 192 -0.43 -4.87 1.40
N ILE A 193 -1.64 -4.80 1.99
CA ILE A 193 -2.39 -3.62 2.46
C ILE A 193 -2.47 -2.44 1.47
N ASN A 194 -2.07 -2.66 0.23
CA ASN A 194 -1.83 -1.64 -0.80
C ASN A 194 -1.82 -2.32 -2.17
N LEU A 195 -2.81 -2.00 -3.00
CA LEU A 195 -2.92 -2.54 -4.35
C LEU A 195 -1.68 -2.23 -5.19
N ALA A 196 -1.16 -1.00 -5.15
CA ALA A 196 0.00 -0.63 -5.97
C ALA A 196 1.27 -1.40 -5.57
N ARG A 197 1.42 -1.69 -4.26
CA ARG A 197 2.54 -2.46 -3.69
C ARG A 197 2.56 -3.91 -4.13
N ASP A 198 1.39 -4.48 -4.40
CA ASP A 198 1.30 -5.87 -4.84
C ASP A 198 1.16 -5.98 -6.36
N PHE A 199 0.16 -5.30 -6.94
CA PHE A 199 -0.16 -5.41 -8.36
C PHE A 199 0.97 -4.91 -9.26
N GLY A 200 1.61 -3.79 -8.91
CA GLY A 200 2.70 -3.23 -9.73
C GLY A 200 3.87 -4.20 -9.86
N PRO A 201 4.50 -4.63 -8.75
CA PRO A 201 5.56 -5.62 -8.78
C PRO A 201 5.13 -6.98 -9.32
N ARG A 202 3.89 -7.42 -9.10
CA ARG A 202 3.35 -8.66 -9.69
C ARG A 202 3.26 -8.58 -11.22
N LEU A 203 2.81 -7.45 -11.75
CA LEU A 203 2.77 -7.22 -13.19
C LEU A 203 4.18 -7.12 -13.78
N MET A 204 5.11 -6.50 -13.06
CA MET A 204 6.51 -6.46 -13.48
C MET A 204 7.15 -7.85 -13.45
N SER A 205 6.95 -8.64 -12.40
CA SER A 205 7.47 -10.02 -12.34
C SER A 205 6.90 -10.91 -13.45
N TYR A 206 5.63 -10.73 -13.82
CA TYR A 206 5.07 -11.36 -15.01
C TYR A 206 5.88 -11.03 -16.28
N PHE A 207 6.18 -9.74 -16.53
CA PHE A 207 7.00 -9.33 -17.67
C PHE A 207 8.45 -9.80 -17.61
N LEU A 208 8.98 -10.03 -16.40
CA LEU A 208 10.34 -10.53 -16.17
C LEU A 208 10.46 -12.06 -16.32
N GLY A 209 9.36 -12.76 -16.64
CA GLY A 209 9.39 -14.18 -17.00
C GLY A 209 8.98 -15.14 -15.89
N TYR A 210 8.41 -14.66 -14.76
CA TYR A 210 7.90 -15.53 -13.69
C TYR A 210 6.65 -16.35 -14.08
N GLY A 211 6.10 -16.14 -15.28
CA GLY A 211 5.00 -16.94 -15.81
C GLY A 211 3.62 -16.56 -15.26
N ASN A 212 2.60 -17.31 -15.70
CA ASN A 212 1.20 -17.06 -15.31
C ASN A 212 0.90 -17.45 -13.86
N GLU A 213 1.82 -18.19 -13.24
CA GLU A 213 1.76 -18.66 -11.87
C GLU A 213 1.69 -17.50 -10.87
N VAL A 214 2.19 -16.31 -11.22
CA VAL A 214 2.03 -15.09 -10.41
C VAL A 214 0.56 -14.70 -10.21
N TRP A 215 -0.36 -15.19 -11.07
CA TRP A 215 -1.79 -14.94 -11.00
C TRP A 215 -2.59 -16.12 -10.43
N SER A 216 -2.06 -17.35 -10.47
CA SER A 216 -2.77 -18.55 -10.02
C SER A 216 -2.30 -19.11 -8.67
N ALA A 217 -1.08 -18.77 -8.24
CA ALA A 217 -0.54 -19.21 -6.96
C ALA A 217 -1.39 -18.77 -5.76
N GLY A 218 -1.35 -19.58 -4.69
CA GLY A 218 -2.19 -19.39 -3.52
C GLY A 218 -3.69 -19.54 -3.81
N ASN A 219 -4.05 -20.38 -4.79
CA ASN A 219 -5.42 -20.57 -5.29
C ASN A 219 -6.03 -19.26 -5.85
N TYR A 220 -5.32 -18.56 -6.74
CA TYR A 220 -5.69 -17.22 -7.22
C TYR A 220 -5.71 -16.19 -6.09
N TYR A 221 -4.60 -16.02 -5.36
CA TYR A 221 -4.51 -15.03 -4.29
C TYR A 221 -4.44 -13.59 -4.78
N PHE A 222 -3.94 -13.34 -6.00
CA PHE A 222 -3.65 -12.00 -6.53
C PHE A 222 -4.77 -10.95 -6.33
N TRP A 223 -6.03 -11.34 -6.42
CA TRP A 223 -7.15 -10.39 -6.31
C TRP A 223 -7.39 -9.92 -4.86
N VAL A 224 -6.97 -10.71 -3.86
CA VAL A 224 -7.17 -10.40 -2.44
C VAL A 224 -6.49 -9.08 -2.06
N PRO A 225 -5.17 -8.88 -2.28
CA PRO A 225 -4.51 -7.61 -1.97
C PRO A 225 -4.96 -6.45 -2.89
N MET A 226 -5.68 -6.72 -3.98
CA MET A 226 -6.28 -5.68 -4.82
C MET A 226 -7.63 -5.19 -4.30
N VAL A 227 -8.33 -6.00 -3.49
CA VAL A 227 -9.71 -5.71 -3.07
C VAL A 227 -9.83 -5.52 -1.57
N ALA A 228 -9.31 -6.45 -0.77
CA ALA A 228 -9.44 -6.42 0.69
C ALA A 228 -8.93 -5.13 1.33
N PRO A 229 -7.82 -4.51 0.87
CA PRO A 229 -7.35 -3.26 1.45
C PRO A 229 -8.33 -2.09 1.33
N PHE A 230 -9.12 -2.03 0.25
CA PHE A 230 -10.15 -0.99 0.11
C PHE A 230 -11.22 -1.11 1.19
N PHE A 231 -11.70 -2.34 1.46
CA PHE A 231 -12.66 -2.59 2.53
C PHE A 231 -12.06 -2.29 3.90
N GLY A 232 -10.83 -2.72 4.14
CA GLY A 232 -10.14 -2.45 5.41
C GLY A 232 -9.92 -0.96 5.64
N CYS A 233 -9.39 -0.22 4.66
CA CYS A 233 -9.18 1.22 4.81
C CYS A 233 -10.51 1.98 5.00
N LEU A 234 -11.57 1.61 4.28
CA LEU A 234 -12.89 2.20 4.51
C LEU A 234 -13.39 1.94 5.93
N PHE A 235 -13.28 0.71 6.41
CA PHE A 235 -13.73 0.35 7.75
C PHE A 235 -12.88 1.02 8.84
N GLY A 236 -11.56 1.10 8.67
CA GLY A 236 -10.68 1.83 9.59
C GLY A 236 -10.98 3.32 9.64
N GLY A 237 -11.24 3.94 8.49
CA GLY A 237 -11.69 5.33 8.42
C GLY A 237 -13.04 5.55 9.09
N TRP A 238 -14.00 4.63 8.86
CA TRP A 238 -15.30 4.65 9.52
C TRP A 238 -15.18 4.55 11.05
N LEU A 239 -14.39 3.60 11.55
CA LEU A 239 -14.15 3.44 13.00
C LEU A 239 -13.59 4.72 13.61
N TYR A 240 -12.57 5.32 12.99
CA TYR A 240 -11.98 6.55 13.49
C TYR A 240 -13.02 7.69 13.49
N ASP A 241 -13.80 7.81 12.42
CA ASP A 241 -14.76 8.90 12.28
C ASP A 241 -15.95 8.80 13.23
N VAL A 242 -16.46 7.59 13.50
CA VAL A 242 -17.57 7.35 14.43
C VAL A 242 -17.16 7.60 15.88
N PHE A 243 -15.97 7.13 16.28
CA PHE A 243 -15.62 7.03 17.69
C PHE A 243 -14.67 8.11 18.18
N ILE A 244 -13.90 8.77 17.31
CA ILE A 244 -12.83 9.70 17.71
C ILE A 244 -12.93 11.04 16.98
N PHE A 245 -13.06 11.03 15.66
CA PHE A 245 -12.97 12.26 14.86
C PHE A 245 -14.13 13.21 15.18
N THR A 246 -13.81 14.47 15.46
CA THR A 246 -14.80 15.52 15.74
C THR A 246 -14.97 16.50 14.57
N GLY A 247 -14.16 16.35 13.52
CA GLY A 247 -14.20 17.21 12.33
C GLY A 247 -15.30 16.84 11.32
N GLU A 248 -15.31 17.57 10.20
CA GLU A 248 -16.30 17.38 9.15
C GLU A 248 -16.05 16.09 8.36
N SER A 249 -16.95 15.11 8.49
CA SER A 249 -16.91 13.82 7.79
C SER A 249 -18.32 13.48 7.28
N PRO A 250 -18.49 12.63 6.23
CA PRO A 250 -19.80 12.08 5.93
C PRO A 250 -20.50 11.52 7.17
N ILE A 251 -19.79 10.80 8.04
CA ILE A 251 -20.35 10.16 9.24
C ILE A 251 -20.91 11.19 10.24
N ASN A 252 -20.20 12.29 10.44
CA ASN A 252 -20.55 13.33 11.42
C ASN A 252 -21.43 14.44 10.82
N THR A 253 -22.01 14.21 9.64
CA THR A 253 -22.95 15.14 9.00
C THR A 253 -24.34 14.50 8.89
N PRO A 254 -25.43 15.30 8.88
CA PRO A 254 -26.78 14.76 8.72
C PRO A 254 -26.88 13.83 7.50
N TRP A 255 -27.60 12.72 7.66
CA TRP A 255 -27.77 11.67 6.63
C TRP A 255 -26.47 10.94 6.23
N MET A 256 -25.49 10.87 7.13
CA MET A 256 -24.17 10.26 6.86
C MET A 256 -23.52 10.82 5.58
N GLY A 257 -23.75 12.11 5.29
CA GLY A 257 -23.17 12.78 4.13
C GLY A 257 -23.72 12.33 2.77
N LEU A 258 -24.80 11.54 2.70
CA LEU A 258 -25.40 11.09 1.42
C LEU A 258 -25.71 12.26 0.47
N LYS A 259 -26.02 13.44 1.01
CA LYS A 259 -26.22 14.66 0.20
C LYS A 259 -25.03 14.98 -0.69
N ARG A 260 -23.79 14.68 -0.29
CA ARG A 260 -22.57 14.94 -1.08
C ARG A 260 -22.47 14.08 -2.34
N LEU A 261 -23.05 12.89 -2.32
CA LEU A 261 -23.11 11.99 -3.50
C LEU A 261 -24.17 12.47 -4.51
N ILE A 262 -25.21 13.13 -4.02
CA ILE A 262 -26.36 13.60 -4.81
C ILE A 262 -26.14 15.04 -5.32
N SER A 263 -25.45 15.89 -4.55
CA SER A 263 -25.31 17.33 -4.84
C SER A 263 -24.20 17.69 -5.82
N GLY A 264 -23.57 16.71 -6.49
CA GLY A 264 -22.42 16.92 -7.39
C GLY A 264 -22.66 17.79 -8.62
N HIS A 265 -23.81 18.47 -8.75
CA HIS A 265 -24.17 19.29 -9.92
C HIS A 265 -24.80 20.66 -9.63
N LEU A 266 -24.93 21.11 -8.37
CA LEU A 266 -25.63 22.38 -8.09
C LEU A 266 -24.94 23.25 -7.04
N THR A 267 -23.70 23.68 -7.30
CA THR A 267 -23.20 24.99 -6.81
C THR A 267 -22.18 25.56 -7.80
N SER A 268 -22.65 25.90 -9.00
CA SER A 268 -22.17 27.11 -9.67
C SER A 268 -23.26 28.14 -9.43
N ASN A 269 -23.07 29.01 -8.43
CA ASN A 269 -23.69 30.32 -8.46
C ASN A 269 -22.82 31.29 -7.70
N LYS A 270 -22.33 32.26 -8.46
CA LYS A 270 -21.68 33.50 -8.05
C LYS A 270 -22.41 34.09 -6.84
N VAL A 271 -21.66 34.44 -5.81
CA VAL A 271 -22.03 35.56 -4.95
C VAL A 271 -20.94 36.59 -5.15
N GLY A 272 -21.33 37.68 -5.81
CA GLY A 272 -20.46 38.82 -6.06
C GLY A 272 -20.03 39.49 -4.76
N SER A 273 -18.88 40.15 -4.85
CA SER A 273 -18.42 41.21 -3.97
C SER A 273 -19.54 42.20 -3.61
N PRO A 274 -19.45 42.79 -2.41
CA PRO A 274 -19.28 44.24 -2.38
C PRO A 274 -18.14 44.68 -1.45
N VAL A 275 -17.33 45.57 -2.01
CA VAL A 275 -16.45 46.61 -1.43
C VAL A 275 -15.68 46.27 -0.16
#